data_AF-A0A897NAN5-F1
#
_entry.id   AF-A0A897NAN5-F1
#
_cell.length_a   1.000
_cell.length_b   1.000
_cell.length_c   1.000
_cell.angle_alpha   90.00
_cell.angle_beta   90.00
_cell.angle_gamma   90.00
#
_symmetry.space_group_name_H-M   'P 1'
#
loop_
_entity.id
_entity.type
_entity.pdbx_description
1 polymer ?
#
loop_
_entity_poly.entity_id
_entity_poly.type
_entity_poly.pdbx_seq_one_letter_code
_entity_poly.pdbx_strand_id
1 'polypeptide(L)'
;MTSEKAKMLVGEDFFANFGCVFLDVCEIRFGDQCMLGPGVHVYTATHPLDAAARTSGTELGDPVEIGDRAWIGGQAVINPGVTIGDDAVVAAGAVVVDDVPDGVVVGGNPARVIREIDEQRRN
;
A
#
# COMPACT_ATOMS: atom_id res chain seq x y z
N MET A 1 -4.15 -1.22 -29.51
CA MET A 1 -3.26 -0.07 -29.25
C MET A 1 -3.81 0.66 -28.03
N THR A 2 -3.54 0.15 -26.84
CA THR A 2 -3.82 0.87 -25.59
C THR A 2 -2.47 1.38 -25.13
N SER A 3 -2.27 2.69 -25.12
CA SER A 3 -1.02 3.30 -24.67
C SER A 3 -0.72 2.77 -23.26
N GLU A 4 0.44 2.13 -23.10
CA GLU A 4 0.92 1.68 -21.79
C GLU A 4 1.15 2.91 -20.91
N LYS A 5 0.14 3.27 -20.11
CA LYS A 5 0.32 4.19 -18.99
C LYS A 5 1.11 3.43 -17.93
N ALA A 6 2.16 4.08 -17.40
CA ALA A 6 2.91 3.55 -16.26
C ALA A 6 1.91 3.18 -15.15
N LYS A 7 2.01 1.95 -14.64
CA LYS A 7 1.10 1.42 -13.63
C LYS A 7 1.62 1.61 -12.20
N MET A 8 2.83 2.16 -12.07
CA MET A 8 3.38 2.63 -10.80
C MET A 8 3.86 4.07 -10.97
N LEU A 9 3.34 4.97 -10.14
CA LEU A 9 3.68 6.38 -10.09
C LEU A 9 4.29 6.66 -8.73
N VAL A 10 5.46 7.30 -8.71
CA VAL A 10 6.16 7.66 -7.48
C VAL A 10 6.42 9.16 -7.46
N GLY A 11 6.17 9.78 -6.31
CA GLY A 11 6.51 11.17 -6.05
C GLY A 11 8.01 11.42 -5.87
N GLU A 12 8.35 12.65 -5.49
CA GLU A 12 9.72 13.07 -5.20
C GLU A 12 10.26 12.38 -3.95
N ASP A 13 11.57 12.13 -3.88
CA ASP A 13 12.25 11.51 -2.73
C ASP A 13 11.67 10.15 -2.25
N PHE A 14 11.10 9.37 -3.17
CA PHE A 14 10.64 8.00 -2.89
C PHE A 14 11.81 7.06 -2.55
N PHE A 15 11.69 6.33 -1.44
CA PHE A 15 12.66 5.31 -1.03
C PHE A 15 11.99 3.95 -0.82
N ALA A 16 12.52 2.91 -1.45
CA ALA A 16 12.15 1.52 -1.19
C ALA A 16 13.38 0.67 -0.87
N ASN A 17 13.29 -0.05 0.26
CA ASN A 17 14.36 -0.93 0.71
C ASN A 17 14.27 -2.33 0.03
N PHE A 18 15.20 -3.22 0.36
CA PHE A 18 15.37 -4.51 -0.32
C PHE A 18 14.11 -5.37 -0.33
N GLY A 19 13.85 -6.03 -1.45
CA GLY A 19 12.85 -7.09 -1.55
C GLY A 19 11.39 -6.62 -1.61
N CYS A 20 11.13 -5.35 -1.91
CA CYS A 20 9.75 -4.90 -2.13
C CYS A 20 9.16 -5.54 -3.40
N VAL A 21 7.85 -5.80 -3.38
CA VAL A 21 7.09 -6.38 -4.51
C VAL A 21 5.87 -5.52 -4.80
N PHE A 22 5.69 -5.15 -6.06
CA PHE A 22 4.57 -4.35 -6.54
C PHE A 22 3.83 -5.16 -7.61
N LEU A 23 2.59 -5.57 -7.33
CA LEU A 23 1.71 -6.21 -8.31
C LEU A 23 0.76 -5.16 -8.87
N ASP A 24 1.13 -4.57 -10.00
CA ASP A 24 0.53 -3.39 -10.62
C ASP A 24 -0.39 -3.76 -11.80
N VAL A 25 -1.37 -4.65 -11.62
CA VAL A 25 -2.38 -4.87 -12.67
C VAL A 25 -3.22 -3.60 -12.89
N CYS A 26 -3.48 -2.86 -11.80
CA CYS A 26 -4.00 -1.49 -11.76
C CYS A 26 -2.93 -0.51 -11.24
N GLU A 27 -3.27 0.78 -11.20
CA GLU A 27 -2.36 1.83 -10.76
C GLU A 27 -1.97 1.68 -9.28
N ILE A 28 -0.68 1.82 -8.99
CA ILE A 28 -0.14 2.07 -7.66
C ILE A 28 0.44 3.48 -7.67
N ARG A 29 -0.08 4.34 -6.80
CA ARG A 29 0.37 5.74 -6.68
C ARG A 29 0.99 5.96 -5.31
N PHE A 30 2.24 6.41 -5.29
CA PHE A 30 2.91 6.93 -4.11
C PHE A 30 3.06 8.44 -4.23
N GLY A 31 2.74 9.16 -3.16
CA GLY A 31 3.03 10.57 -3.00
C GLY A 31 4.52 10.85 -2.78
N ASP A 32 4.82 12.08 -2.40
CA ASP A 32 6.18 12.55 -2.15
C ASP A 32 6.71 12.02 -0.82
N GLN A 33 8.02 11.79 -0.72
CA GLN A 33 8.74 11.42 0.50
C GLN A 33 8.25 10.12 1.17
N CYS A 34 7.63 9.24 0.40
CA CYS A 34 7.26 7.89 0.87
C CYS A 34 8.50 7.05 1.17
N MET A 35 8.46 6.31 2.27
CA MET A 35 9.52 5.38 2.66
C MET A 35 8.98 3.97 2.86
N LEU A 36 9.56 2.98 2.20
CA LEU A 36 9.22 1.57 2.35
C LEU A 36 10.38 0.81 2.99
N GLY A 37 10.08 0.12 4.09
CA GLY A 37 10.96 -0.85 4.72
C GLY A 37 11.20 -2.09 3.83
N PRO A 38 12.11 -2.99 4.24
CA PRO A 38 12.43 -4.15 3.42
C PRO A 38 11.26 -5.14 3.34
N GLY A 39 11.05 -5.75 2.18
CA GLY A 39 10.03 -6.77 1.98
C GLY A 39 8.59 -6.24 1.95
N VAL A 40 8.37 -4.94 1.75
CA VAL A 40 7.01 -4.39 1.64
C VAL A 40 6.36 -4.88 0.35
N HIS A 41 5.13 -5.36 0.45
CA HIS A 41 4.36 -5.83 -0.69
C HIS A 41 3.13 -4.95 -0.91
N VAL A 42 2.92 -4.48 -2.13
CA VAL A 42 1.76 -3.67 -2.52
C VAL A 42 1.06 -4.36 -3.68
N TYR A 43 -0.21 -4.69 -3.51
CA TYR A 43 -0.98 -5.47 -4.46
C TYR A 43 -2.19 -4.69 -4.96
N THR A 44 -2.33 -4.61 -6.28
CA THR A 44 -3.60 -4.22 -6.91
C THR A 44 -4.36 -5.42 -7.46
N ALA A 45 -3.68 -6.55 -7.66
CA ALA A 45 -4.26 -7.76 -8.23
C ALA A 45 -5.01 -8.59 -7.17
N THR A 46 -6.15 -9.15 -7.57
CA THR A 46 -6.88 -10.16 -6.79
C THR A 46 -7.65 -11.10 -7.71
N HIS A 47 -8.34 -12.08 -7.12
CA HIS A 47 -9.15 -13.04 -7.84
C HIS A 47 -10.56 -13.14 -7.27
N PRO A 48 -11.53 -13.57 -8.08
CA PRO A 48 -12.86 -13.94 -7.59
C PRO A 48 -12.80 -14.94 -6.43
N LEU A 49 -13.72 -14.80 -5.47
CA LEU A 49 -13.86 -15.78 -4.38
C LEU A 49 -14.53 -17.08 -4.85
N ASP A 50 -15.43 -16.99 -5.83
CA ASP A 50 -16.00 -18.18 -6.47
C ASP A 50 -14.90 -19.01 -7.15
N ALA A 51 -14.90 -20.31 -6.90
CA ALA A 51 -13.82 -21.20 -7.34
C ALA A 51 -13.80 -21.36 -8.86
N ALA A 52 -14.95 -21.51 -9.51
CA ALA A 52 -15.03 -21.68 -10.95
C ALA A 52 -14.54 -20.42 -11.67
N ALA A 53 -14.97 -19.25 -11.19
CA ALA A 53 -14.51 -17.96 -11.70
C ALA A 53 -13.01 -17.72 -11.46
N ARG A 54 -12.46 -18.11 -10.30
CA ARG A 54 -11.01 -17.96 -10.04
C ARG A 54 -10.14 -18.83 -10.96
N THR A 55 -10.61 -20.02 -11.32
CA THR A 55 -9.85 -20.95 -12.17
C THR A 55 -10.07 -20.77 -13.67
N SER A 56 -10.95 -19.85 -14.09
CA SER A 56 -11.20 -19.57 -15.52
C SER A 56 -10.08 -18.76 -16.18
N GLY A 57 -9.12 -18.25 -15.38
CA GLY A 57 -8.15 -17.24 -15.80
C GLY A 57 -8.64 -15.80 -15.61
N THR A 58 -9.81 -15.59 -15.01
CA THR A 58 -10.29 -14.25 -14.64
C THR A 58 -9.51 -13.69 -13.45
N GLU A 59 -9.03 -12.46 -13.62
CA GLU A 59 -8.37 -11.66 -12.59
C GLU A 59 -9.15 -10.36 -12.37
N LEU A 60 -9.05 -9.82 -11.15
CA LEU A 60 -9.62 -8.55 -10.77
C LEU A 60 -8.47 -7.61 -10.37
N GLY A 61 -8.73 -6.31 -10.41
CA GLY A 61 -7.77 -5.34 -9.92
C GLY A 61 -8.46 -4.10 -9.36
N ASP A 62 -7.86 -3.53 -8.34
CA ASP A 62 -8.30 -2.31 -7.68
C ASP A 62 -7.05 -1.46 -7.33
N PRO A 63 -6.96 -0.19 -7.75
CA PRO A 63 -5.78 0.65 -7.50
C PRO A 63 -5.43 0.79 -6.02
N VAL A 64 -4.18 1.15 -5.75
CA VAL A 64 -3.69 1.49 -4.40
C VAL A 64 -3.09 2.89 -4.43
N GLU A 65 -3.47 3.71 -3.45
CA GLU A 65 -2.95 5.06 -3.29
C GLU A 65 -2.27 5.20 -1.93
N ILE A 66 -1.08 5.80 -1.90
CA ILE A 66 -0.28 6.03 -0.70
C ILE A 66 0.12 7.50 -0.69
N GLY A 67 -0.34 8.24 0.30
CA GLY A 67 -0.17 9.67 0.46
C GLY A 67 1.26 10.09 0.79
N ASP A 68 1.46 11.41 0.89
CA ASP A 68 2.76 12.02 1.11
C ASP A 68 3.32 11.68 2.50
N ARG A 69 4.65 11.50 2.58
CA ARG A 69 5.40 11.24 3.82
C ARG A 69 4.94 9.98 4.57
N ALA A 70 4.22 9.08 3.90
CA ALA A 70 3.84 7.80 4.49
C ALA A 70 5.07 6.91 4.70
N TRP A 71 5.12 6.23 5.86
CA TRP A 71 6.15 5.23 6.14
C TRP A 71 5.54 3.84 6.28
N ILE A 72 5.95 2.94 5.39
CA ILE A 72 5.51 1.55 5.37
C ILE A 72 6.60 0.67 5.98
N GLY A 73 6.34 0.13 7.16
CA GLY A 73 7.25 -0.74 7.90
C GLY A 73 7.55 -2.05 7.16
N GLY A 74 8.73 -2.62 7.41
CA GLY A 74 9.20 -3.82 6.71
C GLY A 74 8.23 -5.00 6.79
N GLN A 75 8.12 -5.75 5.69
CA GLN A 75 7.22 -6.89 5.52
C GLN A 75 5.72 -6.58 5.72
N ALA A 76 5.31 -5.31 5.65
CA ALA A 76 3.90 -4.98 5.57
C ALA A 76 3.33 -5.33 4.19
N VAL A 77 2.04 -5.68 4.16
CA VAL A 77 1.27 -6.02 2.96
C VAL A 77 0.11 -5.05 2.81
N ILE A 78 0.02 -4.37 1.67
CA ILE A 78 -1.08 -3.47 1.30
C ILE A 78 -1.95 -4.17 0.26
N ASN A 79 -3.23 -4.39 0.57
CA ASN A 79 -4.18 -5.11 -0.29
C ASN A 79 -4.79 -4.19 -1.37
N PRO A 80 -5.41 -4.78 -2.41
CA PRO A 80 -6.06 -4.03 -3.48
C PRO A 80 -7.13 -3.07 -2.97
N GLY A 81 -7.24 -1.89 -3.59
CA GLY A 81 -8.27 -0.90 -3.30
C GLY A 81 -7.99 -0.03 -2.08
N VAL A 82 -6.86 -0.23 -1.38
CA VAL A 82 -6.53 0.53 -0.16
C VAL A 82 -5.96 1.90 -0.51
N THR A 83 -6.47 2.93 0.17
CA THR A 83 -5.85 4.25 0.28
C THR A 83 -5.18 4.41 1.65
N ILE A 84 -3.90 4.79 1.65
CA ILE A 84 -3.14 5.19 2.84
C ILE A 84 -2.97 6.70 2.82
N GLY A 85 -3.43 7.37 3.87
CA GLY A 85 -3.38 8.81 4.03
C GLY A 85 -1.96 9.39 4.22
N ASP A 86 -1.89 10.71 4.14
CA ASP A 86 -0.66 11.47 4.34
C ASP A 86 -0.12 11.31 5.77
N ASP A 87 1.20 11.36 5.93
CA ASP A 87 1.88 11.22 7.23
C ASP A 87 1.58 9.92 7.99
N ALA A 88 0.89 8.94 7.38
CA ALA A 88 0.53 7.69 8.03
C ALA A 88 1.75 6.76 8.19
N VAL A 89 1.72 5.97 9.26
CA VAL A 89 2.74 4.96 9.54
C VAL A 89 2.10 3.57 9.61
N VAL A 90 2.54 2.67 8.74
CA VAL A 90 2.18 1.26 8.78
C VAL A 90 3.27 0.50 9.52
N ALA A 91 2.95 -0.13 10.65
CA ALA A 91 3.91 -0.91 11.42
C ALA A 91 4.42 -2.13 10.61
N ALA A 92 5.63 -2.59 10.94
CA ALA A 92 6.22 -3.78 10.31
C ALA A 92 5.31 -5.01 10.46
N GLY A 93 5.21 -5.81 9.40
CA GLY A 93 4.38 -7.03 9.35
C GLY A 93 2.87 -6.80 9.35
N ALA A 94 2.40 -5.55 9.22
CA ALA A 94 0.96 -5.26 9.16
C ALA A 94 0.33 -5.76 7.85
N VAL A 95 -0.92 -6.21 7.92
CA VAL A 95 -1.73 -6.57 6.74
C VAL A 95 -2.87 -5.57 6.63
N VAL A 96 -2.72 -4.60 5.74
CA VAL A 96 -3.66 -3.50 5.54
C VAL A 96 -4.73 -3.95 4.54
N VAL A 97 -5.98 -4.03 5.00
CA VAL A 97 -7.15 -4.50 4.23
C VAL A 97 -8.25 -3.45 4.13
N ASP A 98 -8.09 -2.32 4.81
CA ASP A 98 -9.03 -1.20 4.89
C ASP A 98 -8.21 0.10 4.76
N ASP A 99 -8.85 1.19 4.31
CA ASP A 99 -8.20 2.50 4.20
C ASP A 99 -7.60 2.98 5.53
N VAL A 100 -6.48 3.70 5.43
CA VAL A 100 -5.75 4.25 6.57
C VAL A 100 -5.88 5.78 6.53
N PRO A 101 -6.43 6.42 7.58
CA PRO A 101 -6.49 7.87 7.66
C PRO A 101 -5.11 8.55 7.67
N ASP A 102 -5.10 9.85 7.44
CA ASP A 102 -3.90 10.67 7.59
C ASP A 102 -3.39 10.66 9.04
N GLY A 103 -2.07 10.76 9.22
CA GLY A 103 -1.47 11.06 10.52
C GLY A 103 -1.72 10.02 11.62
N VAL A 104 -1.98 8.76 11.27
CA VAL A 104 -2.13 7.67 12.25
C VAL A 104 -1.02 6.63 12.13
N VAL A 105 -0.82 5.88 13.22
CA VAL A 105 -0.05 4.63 13.20
C VAL A 105 -1.03 3.47 13.17
N VAL A 106 -0.93 2.60 12.16
CA VAL A 106 -1.67 1.34 12.09
C VAL A 106 -0.73 0.13 12.27
N GLY A 107 -1.26 -0.99 12.75
CA GLY A 107 -0.51 -2.24 12.78
C GLY A 107 -1.38 -3.45 13.09
N GLY A 108 -0.80 -4.64 12.95
CA GLY A 108 -1.48 -5.92 13.16
C GLY A 108 -1.97 -6.58 11.86
N ASN A 109 -2.62 -7.74 12.02
CA ASN A 109 -3.24 -8.51 10.94
C ASN A 109 -4.64 -8.97 11.40
N PRO A 110 -5.74 -8.34 10.92
CA PRO A 110 -5.75 -7.16 10.05
C PRO A 110 -5.22 -5.91 10.76
N ALA A 111 -4.68 -4.95 10.00
CA ALA A 111 -4.17 -3.70 10.53
C ALA A 111 -5.30 -2.87 11.15
N ARG A 112 -5.04 -2.28 12.31
CA ARG A 112 -5.95 -1.37 13.02
C ARG A 112 -5.18 -0.15 13.50
N VAL A 113 -5.88 0.98 13.64
CA VAL A 113 -5.31 2.19 14.24
C VAL A 113 -4.85 1.86 15.66
N ILE A 114 -3.56 2.11 15.91
CA ILE A 114 -2.92 1.98 17.23
C ILE A 114 -2.99 3.32 17.97
N ARG A 115 -2.70 4.41 17.25
CA ARG A 115 -2.73 5.78 17.79
C ARG A 115 -2.71 6.82 16.66
N GLU A 116 -3.07 8.05 17.01
CA GLU A 116 -2.79 9.24 16.21
C GLU A 116 -1.35 9.72 16.44
N ILE A 117 -0.77 10.38 15.43
CA ILE A 117 0.55 11.01 15.46
C ILE A 117 0.37 12.46 15.89
N ASP A 118 0.54 12.69 17.19
CA ASP A 118 0.52 14.04 17.76
C ASP A 118 1.71 14.87 17.24
N GLU A 119 1.45 16.08 16.73
CA GLU A 119 2.45 16.97 16.11
C GLU A 119 3.62 17.28 17.06
N GLN A 120 3.36 17.27 18.37
CA GLN A 120 4.36 17.58 19.40
C GLN A 120 5.35 16.44 19.69
N ARG A 121 5.17 15.26 19.09
CA ARG A 121 6.02 14.07 19.32
C ARG A 121 6.76 13.60 18.05
N ARG A 122 6.92 14.47 17.06
CA ARG A 122 7.84 14.27 15.93
C ARG A 122 9.29 14.39 16.42
N ASN A 123 9.75 13.36 17.11
CA ASN A 123 11.12 13.24 17.63
C ASN A 123 12.12 13.00 16.51
#